data_AF-A0A959V4Z9-F1
#
_entry.id   AF-A0A959V4Z9-F1
#
_cell.length_a   1.000
_cell.length_b   1.000
_cell.length_c   1.000
_cell.angle_alpha   90.00
_cell.angle_beta   90.00
_cell.angle_gamma   90.00
#
_symmetry.space_group_name_H-M   'P 1'
#
loop_
_entity.id
_entity.type
_entity.pdbx_description
1 polymer ?
#
loop_
_entity_poly.entity_id
_entity_poly.type
_entity_poly.pdbx_seq_one_letter_code
_entity_poly.pdbx_strand_id
1 'polypeptide(L)' 'MAIARDIHELLYRHDCVVVPGFGGFLTHYRPARVDEARGLVLPPAKDISFNKDLVR' A
#
# COMPACT_ATOMS: atom_id res chain seq x y z
N MET A 1 -11.98 -5.69 15.20
CA MET A 1 -10.84 -5.30 14.35
C MET A 1 -10.47 -6.46 13.41
N ALA A 2 -11.30 -6.77 12.41
CA ALA A 2 -11.03 -7.88 11.47
C ALA A 2 -10.62 -7.34 10.09
N ILE A 3 -11.42 -6.42 9.54
CA ILE A 3 -11.27 -5.89 8.19
C ILE A 3 -9.91 -5.22 7.89
N ALA A 4 -9.32 -4.50 8.85
CA ALA A 4 -8.04 -3.83 8.63
C ALA A 4 -6.89 -4.84 8.42
N ARG A 5 -6.95 -5.98 9.12
CA ARG A 5 -5.97 -7.07 8.96
C ARG A 5 -6.17 -7.75 7.60
N ASP A 6 -7.41 -7.98 7.20
CA ASP A 6 -7.72 -8.60 5.92
C ASP A 6 -7.27 -7.71 4.74
N ILE A 7 -7.53 -6.41 4.82
CA ILE A 7 -7.03 -5.43 3.83
C ILE A 7 -5.50 -5.43 3.79
N HIS A 8 -4.83 -5.50 4.94
CA HIS A 8 -3.38 -5.56 5.00
C HIS A 8 -2.82 -6.82 4.34
N GLU A 9 -3.39 -8.00 4.63
CA GLU A 9 -2.97 -9.26 4.01
C GLU A 9 -3.21 -9.25 2.49
N LEU A 10 -4.34 -8.68 2.05
CA LEU A 10 -4.64 -8.53 0.64
C LEU A 10 -3.67 -7.57 -0.06
N LEU A 11 -3.35 -6.41 0.53
CA LEU A 11 -2.38 -5.46 -0.03
C LEU A 11 -0.93 -5.98 -0.01
N TYR A 12 -0.63 -6.94 0.87
CA TYR A 12 0.67 -7.61 0.86
C TYR A 12 0.83 -8.45 -0.42
N ARG A 13 -0.24 -9.14 -0.85
CA ARG A 13 -0.22 -10.03 -2.03
C ARG A 13 -0.65 -9.37 -3.33
N HIS A 14 -1.43 -8.31 -3.26
CA HIS A 14 -2.04 -7.64 -4.41
C HIS A 14 -1.75 -6.15 -4.40
N ASP A 15 -1.70 -5.55 -5.59
CA ASP A 15 -1.39 -4.13 -5.73
C ASP A 15 -2.63 -3.23 -5.68
N CYS A 16 -3.83 -3.81 -5.70
CA CYS A 16 -5.09 -3.09 -5.58
C CYS A 16 -6.12 -3.91 -4.79
N VAL A 17 -6.77 -3.27 -3.82
CA VAL A 17 -7.87 -3.85 -3.02
C VAL A 17 -9.04 -2.89 -3.05
N VAL A 18 -10.17 -3.31 -3.59
CA VAL A 18 -11.39 -2.52 -3.66
C VAL A 18 -12.37 -2.96 -2.59
N VAL A 19 -12.85 -2.02 -1.80
CA VAL A 19 -13.91 -2.22 -0.80
C VAL A 19 -15.18 -1.57 -1.35
N PRO A 20 -16.17 -2.38 -1.77
CA PRO A 20 -17.43 -1.86 -2.32
C PRO A 20 -18.10 -0.87 -1.35
N GLY A 21 -18.57 0.26 -1.87
CA GLY A 21 -19.21 1.33 -1.08
C GLY A 21 -18.27 2.14 -0.19
N PHE A 22 -16.96 1.88 -0.22
CA PHE A 22 -15.97 2.62 0.58
C PHE A 22 -14.89 3.29 -0.29
N GLY A 23 -14.25 2.52 -1.19
CA GLY A 23 -13.13 3.01 -2.00
C GLY A 23 -12.16 1.90 -2.38
N GLY A 24 -11.06 2.26 -3.03
CA GLY A 24 -9.97 1.36 -3.39
C GLY A 24 -8.64 1.79 -2.79
N PHE A 25 -7.89 0.81 -2.31
CA PHE A 25 -6.49 0.95 -1.90
C PHE A 25 -5.59 0.50 -3.06
N LEU A 26 -4.64 1.33 -3.45
CA LEU A 26 -3.62 1.00 -4.43
C LEU A 26 -2.26 1.02 -3.76
N THR A 27 -1.41 0.07 -4.11
CA THR A 27 -0.01 0.09 -3.72
C THR A 27 0.88 0.44 -4.90
N HIS A 28 1.84 1.33 -4.67
CA HIS A 28 2.89 1.65 -5.62
C HIS A 28 4.21 1.08 -5.13
N TYR A 29 4.94 0.43 -6.02
CA TYR A 29 6.28 -0.04 -5.71
C TYR A 29 7.20 1.16 -5.47
N ARG A 30 7.80 1.19 -4.27
CA ARG A 30 8.85 2.13 -3.91
C ARG A 30 10.18 1.37 -4.00
N PRO A 31 11.11 1.79 -4.88
CA PRO A 31 12.41 1.14 -4.99
C PRO A 31 13.23 1.32 -3.71
N ALA A 32 14.20 0.42 -3.52
CA ALA A 32 15.22 0.57 -2.49
C ALA A 32 15.96 1.91 -2.68
N ARG A 33 16.33 2.57 -1.59
CA ARG A 33 17.03 3.86 -1.65
C ARG A 33 18.07 3.96 -0.55
N VAL A 34 19.12 4.73 -0.80
CA VAL A 34 20.11 5.07 0.22
C VAL A 34 19.70 6.39 0.85
N ASP A 35 19.55 6.39 2.17
CA ASP A 35 19.37 7.60 2.97
C ASP A 35 20.77 8.06 3.42
N GLU A 36 21.36 8.98 2.65
CA GLU A 36 22.71 9.49 2.89
C GLU A 36 22.82 10.25 4.22
N ALA A 37 21.75 10.93 4.64
CA ALA A 37 21.75 11.70 5.90
C ALA A 37 21.84 10.78 7.12
N ARG A 38 21.31 9.57 7.02
CA ARG A 38 21.34 8.56 8.09
C ARG A 38 22.39 7.48 7.86
N GLY A 39 23.02 7.44 6.69
CA GLY A 39 23.93 6.36 6.29
C GLY A 39 23.24 4.99 6.21
N LEU A 40 21.95 4.95 5.85
CA LEU A 40 21.15 3.72 5.84
C LEU A 40 20.72 3.33 4.43
N VAL A 41 20.72 2.02 4.15
CA VAL A 41 20.08 1.47 2.95
C VAL A 41 18.67 1.03 3.31
N LEU A 42 17.67 1.67 2.72
CA LEU A 42 16.28 1.32 2.89
C LEU A 42 15.86 0.29 1.84
N PRO A 43 15.25 -0.85 2.24
CA PRO A 43 14.79 -1.87 1.31
C PRO A 43 13.64 -1.35 0.43
N PRO A 44 13.32 -2.06 -0.66
CA PRO A 44 12.13 -1.75 -1.44
C PRO A 44 10.88 -1.91 -0.58
N ALA A 45 9.91 -1.04 -0.81
CA ALA A 45 8.67 -0.98 -0.03
C ALA A 45 7.47 -0.77 -0.94
N LYS A 46 6.27 -0.79 -0.36
CA LYS A 46 5.03 -0.44 -1.04
C LYS A 46 4.43 0.80 -0.40
N ASP A 47 4.14 1.81 -1.22
CA ASP A 47 3.40 2.99 -0.81
C ASP A 47 1.92 2.78 -1.02
N ILE A 48 1.12 3.02 0.00
CA ILE A 48 -0.33 2.82 -0.06
C ILE A 48 -1.02 4.15 -0.31
N SER A 49 -1.84 4.19 -1.35
CA SER A 49 -2.72 5.29 -1.71
C SER A 49 -4.17 4.83 -1.56
N PHE A 50 -5.05 5.73 -1.11
CA PHE A 50 -6.48 5.46 -1.05
C PHE A 50 -7.23 6.36 -2.03
N ASN A 51 -8.11 5.75 -2.83
CA ASN A 51 -8.99 6.45 -3.74
C ASN A 51 -10.45 6.08 -3.45
N LYS A 52 -11.21 7.02 -2.90
CA LYS A 52 -12.65 6.84 -2.58
C LYS A 52 -13.52 6.67 -3.83
N ASP A 53 -13.08 7.15 -4.98
CA ASP A 53 -13.86 7.18 -6.23
C ASP A 53 -13.57 5.96 -7.12
N LEU A 54 -12.77 4.99 -6.65
CA LEU A 54 -12.42 3.76 -7.39
C LEU A 54 -13.56 2.72 -7.42
N VAL A 55 -14.73 3.06 -6.88
CA VAL A 55 -15.94 2.24 -6.93
C VAL A 55 -16.86 2.90 -7.96
N ARG A 56 -16.78 2.43 -9.21
CA ARG A 56 -17.70 2.84 -10.28
C ARG A 56 -18.57 1.67 -10.70
#